data_AF-T0Y418-F1
#
_entry.id   AF-T0Y418-F1
#
_cell.length_a   1.000
_cell.length_b   1.000
_cell.length_c   1.000
_cell.angle_alpha   90.00
_cell.angle_beta   90.00
_cell.angle_gamma   90.00
#
_symmetry.space_group_name_H-M   'P 1'
#
loop_
_entity.id
_entity.type
_entity.pdbx_description
1 polymer ?
#
loop_
_entity_poly.entity_id
_entity_poly.type
_entity_poly.pdbx_seq_one_letter_code
_entity_poly.pdbx_strand_id
1 'polypeptide(L)'
;ELAVEAEREQANQAFDALLAMTKVEVPEAMIQAEIDHQVRELEIRLSQSGITLEALLAAQGSSLEQLRGERRQAAVERVRLELALGEVAKREGIETSEVELNAALDALLPKGTSKEGRERSREPIRREVTVGKANRLVLRLASGEEDPASGPTG
;
A
#
# COMPACT_ATOMS: atom_id res chain seq x y z
N GLU A 1 13.27 21.09 -1.27
CA GLU A 1 13.09 20.58 0.10
C GLU A 1 11.80 21.07 0.75
N LEU A 2 11.62 22.38 0.97
CA LEU A 2 10.43 22.92 1.68
C LEU A 2 9.06 22.52 1.10
N ALA A 3 8.89 22.50 -0.23
CA ALA A 3 7.63 22.10 -0.86
C ALA A 3 7.31 20.61 -0.63
N VAL A 4 8.32 19.74 -0.71
CA VAL A 4 8.16 18.28 -0.49
C VAL A 4 7.84 17.98 0.98
N GLU A 5 8.38 18.78 1.91
CA GLU A 5 8.05 18.66 3.34
C GLU A 5 6.62 19.12 3.63
N ALA A 6 6.20 20.25 3.05
CA ALA A 6 4.84 20.75 3.20
C ALA A 6 3.79 19.77 2.62
N GLU A 7 4.04 19.19 1.45
CA GLU A 7 3.20 18.18 0.84
C GLU A 7 3.10 16.91 1.71
N ARG A 8 4.21 16.48 2.33
CA ARG A 8 4.23 15.34 3.25
C ARG A 8 3.43 15.60 4.51
N GLU A 9 3.55 16.79 5.08
CA GLU A 9 2.82 17.18 6.28
C GLU A 9 1.30 17.21 6.01
N GLN A 10 0.88 17.79 4.87
CA GLN A 10 -0.52 17.79 4.45
C GLN A 10 -1.05 16.36 4.23
N ALA A 11 -0.27 15.50 3.59
CA ALA A 11 -0.62 14.10 3.40
C ALA A 11 -0.82 13.38 4.75
N ASN A 12 0.08 13.59 5.70
CA ASN A 12 -0.01 13.00 7.04
C ASN A 12 -1.29 13.46 7.76
N GLN A 13 -1.59 14.76 7.73
CA GLN A 13 -2.79 15.31 8.34
C GLN A 13 -4.09 14.75 7.72
N ALA A 14 -4.10 14.55 6.40
CA ALA A 14 -5.22 13.94 5.70
C ALA A 14 -5.45 12.49 6.15
N PHE A 15 -4.38 11.71 6.28
CA PHE A 15 -4.47 10.33 6.75
C PHE A 15 -4.86 10.25 8.22
N ASP A 16 -4.33 11.11 9.07
CA ASP A 16 -4.71 11.18 10.48
C ASP A 16 -6.20 11.50 10.64
N ALA A 17 -6.72 12.46 9.86
CA ALA A 17 -8.14 12.78 9.83
C ALA A 17 -8.98 11.58 9.36
N LEU A 18 -8.56 10.91 8.29
CA LEU A 18 -9.23 9.70 7.79
C LEU A 18 -9.27 8.59 8.85
N LEU A 19 -8.14 8.34 9.51
CA LEU A 19 -8.01 7.31 10.54
C LEU A 19 -8.79 7.64 11.81
N ALA A 20 -8.95 8.92 12.16
CA ALA A 20 -9.78 9.37 13.27
C ALA A 20 -11.28 9.18 13.00
N MET A 21 -11.72 9.33 11.75
CA MET A 21 -13.12 9.15 11.35
C MET A 21 -13.50 7.68 11.13
N THR A 22 -12.52 6.78 10.97
CA THR A 22 -12.76 5.38 10.62
C THR A 22 -12.52 4.45 11.80
N LYS A 23 -13.57 3.79 12.27
CA LYS A 23 -13.48 2.69 13.24
C LYS A 23 -13.17 1.39 12.51
N VAL A 24 -11.90 1.14 12.25
CA VAL A 24 -11.42 -0.10 11.63
C VAL A 24 -10.75 -0.95 12.70
N GLU A 25 -11.29 -2.14 12.92
CA GLU A 25 -10.55 -3.20 13.63
C GLU A 25 -9.61 -3.88 12.64
N VAL A 26 -8.32 -3.93 12.99
CA VAL A 26 -7.26 -4.47 12.11
C VAL A 26 -7.10 -5.97 12.39
N PRO A 27 -7.44 -6.86 11.44
CA PRO A 27 -7.33 -8.30 11.67
C PRO A 27 -5.86 -8.74 11.75
N GLU A 28 -5.55 -9.64 12.71
CA GLU A 28 -4.19 -10.19 12.89
C GLU A 28 -3.63 -10.83 11.62
N ALA A 29 -4.47 -11.53 10.86
CA ALA A 29 -4.06 -12.15 9.60
C ALA A 29 -3.54 -11.13 8.57
N MET A 30 -4.12 -9.92 8.54
CA MET A 30 -3.65 -8.87 7.65
C MET A 30 -2.34 -8.25 8.14
N ILE A 31 -2.17 -8.10 9.46
CA ILE A 31 -0.90 -7.65 10.05
C ILE A 31 0.22 -8.62 9.69
N GLN A 32 -0.01 -9.93 9.84
CA GLN A 32 0.99 -10.93 9.47
C GLN A 32 1.30 -10.92 7.97
N ALA A 33 0.27 -10.80 7.11
CA ALA A 33 0.47 -10.70 5.66
C ALA A 33 1.31 -9.48 5.26
N GLU A 34 1.09 -8.33 5.90
CA GLU A 34 1.88 -7.12 5.66
C GLU A 34 3.31 -7.26 6.18
N ILE A 35 3.53 -7.86 7.36
CA ILE A 35 4.88 -8.17 7.85
C ILE A 35 5.60 -9.09 6.86
N ASP A 36 4.93 -10.14 6.40
CA ASP A 36 5.50 -11.08 5.42
C ASP A 36 5.85 -10.37 4.11
N HIS A 37 4.98 -9.48 3.64
CA HIS A 37 5.21 -8.68 2.45
C HIS A 37 6.44 -7.80 2.61
N GLN A 38 6.56 -7.06 3.72
CA GLN A 38 7.73 -6.23 3.97
C GLN A 38 9.02 -7.07 4.06
N VAL A 39 8.96 -8.27 4.67
CA VAL A 39 10.13 -9.16 4.76
C VAL A 39 10.56 -9.61 3.37
N ARG A 40 9.62 -10.03 2.51
CA ARG A 40 9.90 -10.38 1.11
C ARG A 40 10.50 -9.21 0.33
N GLU A 41 9.99 -7.99 0.51
CA GLU A 41 10.53 -6.79 -0.13
C GLU A 41 11.98 -6.51 0.30
N LEU A 42 12.30 -6.79 1.57
CA LEU A 42 13.67 -6.71 2.05
C LEU A 42 14.55 -7.80 1.41
N GLU A 43 14.08 -9.05 1.35
CA GLU A 43 14.79 -10.16 0.71
C GLU A 43 15.09 -9.87 -0.76
N ILE A 44 14.11 -9.36 -1.52
CA ILE A 44 14.28 -8.99 -2.93
C ILE A 44 15.38 -7.94 -3.06
N ARG A 45 15.36 -6.88 -2.24
CA ARG A 45 16.37 -5.82 -2.25
C ARG A 45 17.77 -6.32 -1.87
N LEU A 46 17.86 -7.20 -0.88
CA LEU A 46 19.13 -7.79 -0.46
C LEU A 46 19.67 -8.71 -1.55
N SER A 47 18.81 -9.50 -2.20
CA SER A 47 19.21 -10.39 -3.29
C SER A 47 19.78 -9.63 -4.48
N GLN A 48 19.24 -8.45 -4.78
CA GLN A 48 19.79 -7.54 -5.80
C GLN A 48 21.21 -7.04 -5.44
N SER A 49 21.54 -6.98 -4.15
CA SER A 49 22.87 -6.61 -3.64
C SER A 49 23.78 -7.82 -3.40
N GLY A 50 23.32 -9.04 -3.73
CA GLY A 50 24.08 -10.28 -3.49
C GLY A 50 24.15 -10.72 -2.02
N ILE A 51 23.27 -10.20 -1.17
CA ILE A 51 23.23 -10.48 0.28
C ILE A 51 21.95 -11.29 0.57
N THR A 52 22.03 -12.24 1.51
CA THR A 52 20.82 -12.93 2.00
C THR A 52 20.32 -12.31 3.31
N LEU A 53 19.04 -12.50 3.61
CA LEU A 53 18.45 -11.99 4.86
C LEU A 53 19.13 -12.60 6.09
N GLU A 54 19.48 -13.88 6.03
CA GLU A 54 20.16 -14.59 7.11
C GLU A 54 21.54 -13.99 7.40
N ALA A 55 22.29 -13.65 6.35
CA ALA A 55 23.61 -13.01 6.49
C ALA A 55 23.49 -11.62 7.13
N LEU A 56 22.48 -10.83 6.75
CA LEU A 56 22.19 -9.54 7.36
C LEU A 56 21.87 -9.68 8.85
N LEU A 57 20.94 -10.58 9.20
CA LEU A 57 20.51 -10.81 10.57
C LEU A 57 21.67 -11.30 11.44
N ALA A 58 22.49 -12.21 10.94
CA ALA A 58 23.68 -12.70 11.63
C ALA A 58 24.70 -11.58 11.90
N ALA A 59 24.95 -10.71 10.92
CA ALA A 59 25.86 -9.58 11.07
C ALA A 59 25.36 -8.56 12.12
N GLN A 60 24.03 -8.42 12.27
CA GLN A 60 23.40 -7.53 13.24
C GLN A 60 23.19 -8.18 14.62
N GLY A 61 23.45 -9.49 14.77
CA GLY A 61 23.12 -10.22 15.99
C GLY A 61 21.62 -10.26 16.28
N SER A 62 20.79 -10.19 15.24
CA SER A 62 19.32 -10.16 15.32
C SER A 62 18.72 -11.47 14.79
N SER A 63 17.43 -11.69 15.05
CA SER A 63 16.66 -12.82 14.53
C SER A 63 15.52 -12.36 13.64
N LEU A 64 14.99 -13.29 12.83
CA LEU A 64 13.80 -13.01 12.02
C LEU A 64 12.60 -12.63 12.91
N GLU A 65 12.46 -13.24 14.08
CA GLU A 65 11.40 -12.92 15.04
C GLU A 65 11.52 -11.48 15.53
N GLN A 66 12.73 -11.02 15.89
CA GLN A 66 12.97 -9.65 16.31
C GLN A 66 12.65 -8.67 15.19
N LEU A 67 13.11 -8.93 13.96
CA LEU A 67 12.80 -8.11 12.79
C LEU A 67 11.27 -8.01 12.56
N ARG A 68 10.55 -9.12 12.69
CA ARG A 68 9.09 -9.14 12.56
C ARG A 68 8.40 -8.36 13.68
N GLY A 69 8.90 -8.48 14.91
CA GLY A 69 8.42 -7.74 16.07
C GLY A 69 8.55 -6.23 15.88
N GLU A 70 9.72 -5.77 15.43
CA GLU A 70 9.99 -4.35 15.14
C GLU A 70 9.07 -3.78 14.05
N ARG A 71 8.71 -4.61 13.05
CA ARG A 71 7.84 -4.19 11.95
C ARG A 71 6.36 -4.18 12.29
N ARG A 72 5.97 -4.84 13.38
CA ARG A 72 4.55 -5.04 13.73
C ARG A 72 3.78 -3.72 13.85
N GLN A 73 4.32 -2.73 14.56
CA GLN A 73 3.62 -1.46 14.74
C GLN A 73 3.38 -0.74 13.40
N ALA A 74 4.41 -0.67 12.55
CA ALA A 74 4.28 -0.07 11.23
C ALA A 74 3.31 -0.85 10.32
N ALA A 75 3.28 -2.18 10.43
CA ALA A 75 2.33 -3.02 9.71
C ALA A 75 0.88 -2.77 10.16
N VAL A 76 0.64 -2.62 11.47
CA VAL A 76 -0.70 -2.28 12.00
C VAL A 76 -1.20 -0.97 11.39
N GLU A 77 -0.39 0.08 11.41
CA GLU A 77 -0.78 1.39 10.85
C GLU A 77 -1.02 1.32 9.34
N ARG A 78 -0.17 0.61 8.60
CA ARG A 78 -0.34 0.42 7.15
C ARG A 78 -1.64 -0.30 6.82
N VAL A 79 -1.94 -1.41 7.50
CA VAL A 79 -3.17 -2.17 7.27
C VAL A 79 -4.39 -1.34 7.67
N ARG A 80 -4.31 -0.57 8.76
CA ARG A 80 -5.38 0.34 9.17
C ARG A 80 -5.68 1.38 8.10
N LEU A 81 -4.64 2.00 7.54
CA LEU A 81 -4.77 2.96 6.44
C LEU A 81 -5.34 2.29 5.18
N GLU A 82 -4.85 1.12 4.79
CA GLU A 82 -5.35 0.38 3.64
C GLU A 82 -6.85 0.07 3.76
N LEU A 83 -7.30 -0.36 4.93
CA LEU A 83 -8.71 -0.64 5.20
C LEU A 83 -9.57 0.63 5.18
N ALA A 84 -9.07 1.73 5.74
CA ALA A 84 -9.76 3.02 5.69
C ALA A 84 -9.89 3.55 4.25
N LEU A 85 -8.82 3.46 3.46
CA LEU A 85 -8.84 3.81 2.04
C LEU A 85 -9.74 2.89 1.22
N GLY A 86 -9.80 1.60 1.56
CA GLY A 86 -10.75 0.68 0.96
C GLY A 86 -12.21 1.06 1.24
N GLU A 87 -12.50 1.61 2.42
CA GLU A 87 -13.82 2.14 2.75
C GLU A 87 -14.12 3.44 1.98
N VAL A 88 -13.13 4.33 1.83
CA VAL A 88 -13.25 5.50 0.93
C VAL A 88 -13.56 5.05 -0.49
N ALA A 89 -12.83 4.06 -1.02
CA ALA A 89 -13.07 3.55 -2.36
C ALA A 89 -14.51 3.07 -2.55
N LYS A 90 -15.06 2.36 -1.57
CA LYS A 90 -16.46 1.90 -1.61
C LYS A 90 -17.45 3.05 -1.59
N ARG A 91 -17.24 4.04 -0.72
CA ARG A 91 -18.15 5.20 -0.56
C ARG A 91 -18.16 6.09 -1.79
N GLU A 92 -17.01 6.29 -2.39
CA GLU A 92 -16.82 7.14 -3.57
C GLU A 92 -17.05 6.39 -4.88
N GLY A 93 -17.42 5.10 -4.84
CA GLY A 93 -17.67 4.30 -6.03
C GLY A 93 -16.42 4.10 -6.91
N ILE A 94 -15.23 4.08 -6.29
CA ILE A 94 -13.97 3.90 -7.00
C ILE A 94 -13.82 2.43 -7.37
N GLU A 95 -13.82 2.18 -8.66
CA GLU A 95 -13.62 0.84 -9.23
C GLU A 95 -12.34 0.79 -10.07
N THR A 96 -11.72 -0.39 -10.13
CA THR A 96 -10.61 -0.68 -11.04
C THR A 96 -11.17 -1.38 -12.27
N SER A 97 -11.00 -0.77 -13.44
CA SER A 97 -11.42 -1.34 -14.72
C SER A 97 -10.57 -2.56 -15.11
N GLU A 98 -11.06 -3.36 -16.06
CA GLU A 98 -10.29 -4.48 -16.62
C GLU A 98 -8.99 -4.04 -17.30
N VAL A 99 -8.98 -2.85 -17.91
CA VAL A 99 -7.79 -2.31 -18.57
C VAL A 99 -6.73 -1.95 -17.54
N GLU A 100 -7.12 -1.22 -16.49
CA GLU A 100 -6.23 -0.87 -15.37
C GLU A 100 -5.70 -2.13 -14.66
N LEU A 101 -6.58 -3.11 -14.42
CA LEU A 101 -6.18 -4.37 -13.78
C LEU A 101 -5.17 -5.14 -14.65
N ASN A 102 -5.42 -5.28 -15.95
CA ASN A 102 -4.50 -5.99 -16.83
C ASN A 102 -3.13 -5.30 -16.90
N ALA A 103 -3.10 -3.96 -16.95
CA ALA A 103 -1.86 -3.21 -16.90
C ALA A 103 -1.10 -3.42 -15.58
N ALA A 104 -1.80 -3.41 -14.44
CA ALA A 104 -1.20 -3.68 -13.14
C ALA A 104 -0.66 -5.11 -13.01
N LEU A 105 -1.41 -6.11 -13.52
CA LEU A 105 -0.96 -7.51 -13.56
C LEU A 105 0.33 -7.66 -14.38
N ASP A 106 0.44 -6.97 -15.52
CA ASP A 106 1.63 -7.03 -16.36
C ASP A 106 2.84 -6.34 -15.72
N ALA A 107 2.61 -5.30 -14.91
CA ALA A 107 3.65 -4.57 -14.21
C ALA A 107 4.18 -5.29 -12.96
N LEU A 108 3.28 -5.92 -12.18
CA LEU A 108 3.60 -6.46 -10.86
C LEU A 108 4.00 -7.94 -10.89
N LEU A 109 3.50 -8.72 -11.85
CA LEU A 109 3.79 -10.15 -11.90
C LEU A 109 5.15 -10.44 -12.56
N PRO A 110 5.92 -11.40 -12.03
CA PRO A 110 7.13 -11.88 -12.70
C PRO A 110 6.83 -12.36 -14.13
N LYS A 111 7.77 -12.11 -15.04
CA LYS A 111 7.71 -12.65 -16.39
C LYS A 111 7.62 -14.18 -16.34
N GLY A 112 6.70 -14.76 -17.12
CA GLY A 112 6.48 -16.21 -17.14
C GLY A 112 5.52 -16.74 -16.08
N THR A 113 4.86 -15.87 -15.30
CA THR A 113 3.76 -16.28 -14.41
C THR A 113 2.69 -17.06 -15.20
N SER A 114 2.30 -18.23 -14.71
CA SER A 114 1.31 -19.09 -15.37
C SER A 114 -0.07 -18.42 -15.43
N LYS A 115 -0.94 -18.88 -16.34
CA LYS A 115 -2.33 -18.39 -16.43
C LYS A 115 -3.05 -18.50 -15.09
N GLU A 116 -2.89 -19.61 -14.39
CA GLU A 116 -3.47 -19.84 -13.05
C GLU A 116 -2.87 -18.94 -11.97
N GLY A 117 -1.56 -18.65 -12.05
CA GLY A 117 -0.90 -17.69 -11.15
C GLY A 117 -1.43 -16.27 -11.37
N ARG A 118 -1.58 -15.88 -12.65
CA ARG A 118 -2.17 -14.59 -13.03
C ARG A 118 -3.60 -14.49 -12.53
N GLU A 119 -4.42 -15.52 -12.74
CA GLU A 119 -5.83 -15.54 -12.31
C GLU A 119 -5.96 -15.36 -10.79
N ARG A 120 -5.18 -16.10 -9.99
CA ARG A 120 -5.16 -15.99 -8.52
C ARG A 120 -4.72 -14.61 -8.03
N SER A 121 -3.97 -13.87 -8.84
CA SER A 121 -3.45 -12.54 -8.49
C SER A 121 -4.40 -11.41 -8.88
N ARG A 122 -5.47 -11.69 -9.64
CA ARG A 122 -6.40 -10.66 -10.13
C ARG A 122 -7.06 -9.88 -8.99
N GLU A 123 -7.70 -10.56 -8.06
CA GLU A 123 -8.41 -9.90 -6.96
C GLU A 123 -7.48 -9.14 -5.99
N PRO A 124 -6.35 -9.72 -5.53
CA PRO A 124 -5.38 -8.98 -4.73
C PRO A 124 -4.88 -7.70 -5.43
N ILE A 125 -4.50 -7.80 -6.71
CA ILE A 125 -3.99 -6.64 -7.46
C ILE A 125 -5.10 -5.64 -7.75
N ARG A 126 -6.34 -6.08 -8.04
CA ARG A 126 -7.48 -5.18 -8.22
C ARG A 126 -7.71 -4.35 -6.94
N ARG A 127 -7.70 -5.01 -5.79
CA ARG A 127 -7.84 -4.33 -4.49
C ARG A 127 -6.73 -3.30 -4.29
N GLU A 128 -5.48 -3.66 -4.55
CA GLU A 128 -4.33 -2.76 -4.45
C GLU A 128 -4.49 -1.53 -5.35
N VAL A 129 -4.88 -1.71 -6.61
CA VAL A 129 -5.10 -0.60 -7.56
C VAL A 129 -6.26 0.29 -7.10
N THR A 130 -7.37 -0.30 -6.63
CA THR A 130 -8.52 0.44 -6.13
C THR A 130 -8.16 1.28 -4.91
N VAL A 131 -7.43 0.69 -3.94
CA VAL A 131 -6.94 1.42 -2.75
C VAL A 131 -5.97 2.52 -3.15
N GLY A 132 -5.08 2.28 -4.12
CA GLY A 132 -4.18 3.30 -4.66
C GLY A 132 -4.92 4.47 -5.32
N LYS A 133 -6.05 4.20 -5.99
CA LYS A 133 -6.94 5.25 -6.54
C LYS A 133 -7.58 6.07 -5.43
N ALA A 134 -8.09 5.43 -4.38
CA ALA A 134 -8.65 6.13 -3.21
C ALA A 134 -7.60 6.98 -2.50
N ASN A 135 -6.37 6.48 -2.35
CA ASN A 135 -5.27 7.24 -1.78
C ASN A 135 -5.01 8.54 -2.56
N ARG A 136 -4.97 8.47 -3.89
CA ARG A 136 -4.81 9.65 -4.74
C ARG A 136 -5.97 10.63 -4.59
N LEU A 137 -7.19 10.16 -4.42
CA LEU A 137 -8.34 11.03 -4.17
C LEU A 137 -8.21 11.76 -2.83
N VAL A 138 -7.89 11.04 -1.74
CA VAL A 138 -7.72 11.64 -0.40
C VAL A 138 -6.65 12.72 -0.42
N LEU A 139 -5.49 12.45 -1.04
CA LEU A 139 -4.41 13.43 -1.14
C LEU A 139 -4.81 14.67 -1.94
N ARG A 140 -5.55 14.50 -3.04
CA ARG A 140 -6.05 15.60 -3.87
C ARG A 140 -7.04 16.49 -3.12
N LEU A 141 -7.97 15.88 -2.39
CA LEU A 141 -8.93 16.61 -1.56
C LEU A 141 -8.22 17.38 -0.43
N ALA A 142 -7.15 16.82 0.14
CA ALA A 142 -6.37 17.46 1.18
C ALA A 142 -5.49 18.62 0.67
N SER A 143 -4.97 18.53 -0.56
CA SER A 143 -4.21 19.61 -1.20
C SER A 143 -5.10 20.75 -1.73
N GLY A 144 -6.43 20.56 -1.76
CA GLY A 144 -7.36 21.52 -2.33
C GLY A 144 -7.37 21.57 -3.86
N GLU A 145 -6.80 20.56 -4.52
CA GLU A 145 -6.87 20.43 -5.98
C GLU A 145 -8.28 19.94 -6.39
N GLU A 146 -9.01 20.74 -7.15
CA GLU A 146 -10.31 20.33 -7.70
C GLU A 146 -10.14 19.28 -8.82
N ASP A 147 -11.13 18.40 -8.95
CA ASP A 147 -11.15 17.34 -9.96
C ASP A 147 -11.14 17.98 -11.37
N PRO A 148 -10.24 17.61 -12.30
CA PRO A 148 -10.22 18.18 -13.66
C PRO A 148 -11.52 17.91 -14.46
N ALA A 149 -12.38 17.00 -13.97
CA ALA A 149 -13.71 16.75 -14.52
C ALA A 149 -14.78 17.74 -14.02
N SER A 150 -14.48 18.53 -12.99
CA SER A 150 -15.28 19.69 -12.56
C SER A 150 -14.90 20.84 -13.47
N GLY A 151 -15.51 20.89 -14.66
CA GLY A 151 -15.37 22.06 -15.54
C GLY A 151 -15.68 23.35 -14.77
N PRO A 152 -15.12 24.50 -15.21
CA PRO A 152 -15.34 25.76 -14.51
C PRO A 152 -16.85 26.01 -14.43
N THR A 153 -17.38 26.01 -13.22
CA THR A 153 -18.69 26.59 -12.94
C THR A 153 -18.49 28.11 -12.97
N GLY A 154 -18.46 28.64 -14.18
CA GLY A 154 -18.46 30.07 -14.50
C GLY A 154 -19.74 30.45 -15.21
#